data_AF-A0A0V0GCP2-F1
#
_entry.id   AF-A0A0V0GCP2-F1
#
_cell.length_a   1.000
_cell.length_b   1.000
_cell.length_c   1.000
_cell.angle_alpha   90.00
_cell.angle_beta   90.00
_cell.angle_gamma   90.00
#
_symmetry.space_group_name_H-M   'P 1'
#
loop_
_entity.id
_entity.type
_entity.pdbx_description
1 polymer ?
#
loop_
_entity_poly.entity_id
_entity_poly.type
_entity_poly.pdbx_seq_one_letter_code
_entity_poly.pdbx_strand_id
1 'polypeptide(L)'
;LVWCRESCYEEVLRQLRQGLAKCYFIAFENRGAVTDATITPHMLHFVKKLVSTFGIGIESIASSENSSVSSSASESIARRAEVTKQDPVFQKMKVQFTADFDFSVPGAMKLQNLIHKLKKWIKILEAKTKLLPKSFLIEEKCRFISTFNLQIAEIEIPGEFLLPKHSHYYVRISRFMPRVEIVQKHNTAARRLFIRGHNGKIYPYLVVNDAGLGDARREERVLQLLRMLNHYLGKQKETSRRFLHMTVPRVVAVSPQMRLVEDNPASISLLDIYKSACSSHNIEHDAPVTKYYDKLASIQARGMQASHQILKEILKDVQTTTIDRNLLRDWALKTYTSPTDFWTFRKMVTLQLSLACFCEYVLHLTRLNPDMLYIHQDSGLLNISYFKFDVEDSKGELDANRPVPFRLTPNIQELLTETGISGPLTASMIATARCFVHPNFKVTTILRAILRDEMIFAHKKKQEEDHDNLTSPPADVAGELIITMVTHAVNSITQRLYSLTNFDGTESKVNTLVVAAKSPDNLCRMDPAWHPWL
;
A
#
# COMPACT_ATOMS: atom_id res chain seq x y z
N LEU A 1 18.36 2.31 -18.11
CA LEU A 1 17.25 1.90 -17.21
C LEU A 1 17.68 0.86 -16.16
N VAL A 2 18.64 -0.03 -16.47
CA VAL A 2 19.13 -1.06 -15.54
C VAL A 2 19.58 -0.52 -14.17
N TRP A 3 20.18 0.68 -14.12
CA TRP A 3 20.68 1.28 -12.88
C TRP A 3 19.57 1.77 -11.92
N CYS A 4 18.33 1.91 -12.39
CA CYS A 4 17.17 2.22 -11.56
C CYS A 4 16.60 0.98 -10.86
N ARG A 5 17.10 -0.22 -11.19
CA ARG A 5 16.64 -1.48 -10.60
C ARG A 5 17.15 -1.62 -9.17
N GLU A 6 16.35 -2.29 -8.35
CA GLU A 6 16.78 -2.79 -7.04
C GLU A 6 18.06 -3.63 -7.19
N SER A 7 18.88 -3.70 -6.15
CA SER A 7 19.96 -4.69 -6.05
C SER A 7 19.40 -6.07 -5.72
N CYS A 8 20.19 -7.14 -5.84
CA CYS A 8 19.73 -8.48 -5.48
C CYS A 8 19.30 -8.57 -4.01
N TYR A 9 20.01 -7.92 -3.10
CA TYR A 9 19.66 -7.90 -1.68
C TYR A 9 18.32 -7.20 -1.43
N GLU A 10 18.10 -6.05 -2.08
CA GLU A 10 16.85 -5.28 -1.98
C GLU A 10 15.65 -6.04 -2.55
N GLU A 11 15.83 -6.66 -3.72
CA GLU A 11 14.78 -7.42 -4.40
C GLU A 11 14.35 -8.65 -3.59
N VAL A 12 15.31 -9.43 -3.08
CA VAL A 12 15.01 -10.60 -2.22
C VAL A 12 14.35 -10.15 -0.93
N LEU A 13 14.83 -9.07 -0.31
CA LEU A 13 14.22 -8.51 0.90
C LEU A 13 12.75 -8.12 0.67
N ARG A 14 12.45 -7.47 -0.46
CA ARG A 14 11.07 -7.12 -0.83
C ARG A 14 10.20 -8.38 -0.99
N GLN A 15 10.70 -9.40 -1.67
CA GLN A 15 9.95 -10.66 -1.86
C GLN A 15 9.71 -11.41 -0.54
N LEU A 16 10.69 -11.42 0.37
CA LEU A 16 10.51 -12.01 1.70
C LEU A 16 9.44 -11.29 2.52
N ARG A 17 9.40 -9.95 2.48
CA ARG A 17 8.33 -9.17 3.14
C ARG A 17 6.95 -9.47 2.56
N GLN A 18 6.85 -9.60 1.23
CA GLN A 18 5.60 -10.03 0.58
C GLN A 18 5.19 -11.45 1.00
N GLY A 19 6.17 -12.37 1.10
CA GLY A 19 5.94 -13.73 1.60
C GLY A 19 5.47 -13.76 3.05
N LEU A 20 6.07 -12.93 3.92
CA LEU A 20 5.68 -12.82 5.32
C LEU A 20 4.25 -12.27 5.47
N ALA A 21 3.89 -11.23 4.73
CA ALA A 21 2.53 -10.69 4.72
C ALA A 21 1.49 -11.75 4.30
N LYS A 22 1.80 -12.54 3.26
CA LYS A 22 0.96 -13.68 2.84
C LYS A 22 0.85 -14.75 3.93
N CYS A 23 1.94 -15.05 4.65
CA CYS A 23 1.92 -16.00 5.75
C CYS A 23 1.04 -15.53 6.91
N TYR A 24 1.06 -14.24 7.26
CA TYR A 24 0.17 -13.69 8.28
C TYR A 24 -1.29 -13.76 7.86
N PHE A 25 -1.60 -13.48 6.60
CA PHE A 25 -2.95 -13.68 6.07
C PHE A 25 -3.41 -15.15 6.24
N ILE A 26 -2.59 -16.12 5.84
CA ILE A 26 -2.91 -17.56 6.01
C ILE A 26 -3.08 -17.91 7.49
N ALA A 27 -2.23 -17.38 8.37
CA ALA A 27 -2.32 -17.61 9.81
C ALA A 27 -3.60 -17.04 10.42
N PHE A 28 -4.08 -15.90 9.91
CA PHE A 28 -5.32 -15.27 10.35
C PHE A 28 -6.57 -16.01 9.85
N GLU A 29 -6.55 -16.55 8.63
CA GLU A 29 -7.61 -17.43 8.12
C GLU A 29 -7.71 -18.72 8.95
N ASN A 30 -6.56 -19.28 9.34
CA ASN A 30 -6.46 -20.49 10.16
C ASN A 30 -6.41 -20.20 11.68
N ARG A 31 -6.92 -19.04 12.12
CA ARG A 31 -6.84 -18.60 13.53
C ARG A 31 -7.53 -19.54 14.53
N GLY A 32 -8.39 -20.46 14.08
CA GLY A 32 -9.03 -21.48 14.93
C GLY A 32 -8.06 -22.57 15.42
N ALA A 33 -6.97 -22.81 14.71
CA ALA A 33 -5.95 -23.80 15.06
C ALA A 33 -4.56 -23.34 14.55
N VAL A 34 -3.97 -22.36 15.23
CA VAL A 34 -2.75 -21.67 14.75
C VAL A 34 -1.55 -22.62 14.70
N THR A 35 -1.46 -23.56 15.63
CA THR A 35 -0.34 -24.53 15.72
C THR A 35 -0.35 -25.57 14.60
N ASP A 36 -1.53 -25.83 14.05
CA ASP A 36 -1.76 -26.87 13.04
C ASP A 36 -1.80 -26.30 11.63
N ALA A 37 -1.76 -24.96 11.50
CA ALA A 37 -1.73 -24.28 10.22
C ALA A 37 -0.52 -24.72 9.37
N THR A 38 -0.82 -25.21 8.17
CA THR A 38 0.18 -25.66 7.20
C THR A 38 0.36 -24.68 6.06
N ILE A 39 1.48 -24.80 5.35
CA ILE A 39 1.78 -23.97 4.19
C ILE A 39 0.86 -24.37 3.03
N THR A 40 0.16 -23.40 2.45
CA THR A 40 -0.69 -23.65 1.27
C THR A 40 0.15 -23.99 0.03
N PRO A 41 -0.39 -24.74 -0.96
CA PRO A 41 0.35 -25.10 -2.17
C PRO A 41 0.90 -23.89 -2.94
N HIS A 42 0.10 -22.82 -3.05
CA HIS A 42 0.53 -21.58 -3.69
C HIS A 42 1.67 -20.89 -2.94
N MET A 43 1.64 -20.88 -1.60
CA MET A 43 2.72 -20.32 -0.80
C MET A 43 4.00 -21.18 -0.90
N LEU A 44 3.87 -22.50 -0.91
CA LEU A 44 5.00 -23.40 -1.13
C LEU A 44 5.65 -23.16 -2.50
N HIS A 45 4.85 -23.02 -3.55
CA HIS A 45 5.35 -22.68 -4.90
C HIS A 45 6.06 -21.32 -4.90
N PHE A 46 5.50 -20.31 -4.23
CA PHE A 46 6.13 -19.01 -4.08
C PHE A 46 7.51 -19.11 -3.40
N VAL A 47 7.63 -19.86 -2.29
CA VAL A 47 8.93 -20.02 -1.60
C VAL A 47 9.91 -20.82 -2.45
N LYS A 48 9.47 -21.90 -3.11
CA LYS A 48 10.34 -22.67 -4.03
C LYS A 48 10.88 -21.78 -5.17
N LYS A 49 10.02 -20.92 -5.73
CA LYS A 49 10.41 -19.93 -6.74
C LYS A 49 11.38 -18.87 -6.16
N LEU A 50 11.17 -18.42 -4.93
CA LEU A 50 12.07 -17.50 -4.24
C LEU A 50 13.47 -18.11 -4.04
N VAL A 51 13.53 -19.38 -3.65
CA VAL A 51 14.78 -20.13 -3.49
C VAL A 51 15.50 -20.30 -4.82
N SER A 52 14.79 -20.69 -5.89
CA SER A 52 15.40 -20.89 -7.22
C SER A 52 15.90 -19.58 -7.85
N THR A 53 15.18 -18.47 -7.62
CA THR A 53 15.50 -17.15 -8.18
C THR A 53 16.42 -16.31 -7.30
N PHE A 54 16.89 -16.83 -6.16
CA PHE A 54 17.78 -16.14 -5.23
C PHE A 54 19.05 -15.65 -5.94
N GLY A 55 19.13 -14.33 -6.14
CA GLY A 55 20.26 -13.63 -6.80
C GLY A 55 20.21 -13.52 -8.32
N ILE A 56 19.24 -14.17 -8.98
CA ILE A 56 19.11 -14.17 -10.45
C ILE A 56 17.96 -13.25 -10.90
N GLY A 57 16.96 -13.03 -10.04
CA GLY A 57 15.78 -12.23 -10.33
C GLY A 57 14.68 -13.06 -11.02
N ILE A 58 13.41 -12.65 -10.86
CA ILE A 58 12.23 -13.40 -11.34
C ILE A 58 12.11 -13.40 -12.89
N GLU A 59 12.73 -12.42 -13.56
CA GLU A 59 12.66 -12.26 -15.03
C GLU A 59 13.24 -13.47 -15.79
N SER A 60 14.07 -14.31 -15.15
CA SER A 60 14.61 -15.53 -15.75
C SER A 60 13.55 -16.54 -16.20
N ILE A 61 12.35 -16.53 -15.62
CA ILE A 61 11.32 -17.56 -15.90
C ILE A 61 10.29 -17.04 -16.91
N ALA A 62 9.93 -15.75 -16.84
CA ALA A 62 8.97 -15.15 -17.79
C ALA A 62 9.52 -15.06 -19.22
N SER A 63 10.85 -14.98 -19.39
CA SER A 63 11.48 -15.00 -20.71
C SER A 63 11.58 -16.39 -21.34
N SER A 64 11.34 -17.46 -20.59
CA SER A 64 11.49 -18.84 -21.09
C SER A 64 10.26 -19.36 -21.85
N GLU A 65 9.08 -18.75 -21.67
CA GLU A 65 7.85 -19.29 -22.27
C GLU A 65 7.23 -18.48 -23.40
N ASN A 66 7.69 -17.26 -23.73
CA ASN A 66 7.36 -16.60 -25.01
C ASN A 66 8.13 -15.28 -25.18
N SER A 67 9.26 -15.29 -25.90
CA SER A 67 9.73 -14.23 -26.82
C SER A 67 11.22 -14.35 -27.13
N SER A 68 11.56 -14.61 -28.39
CA SER A 68 12.91 -14.59 -28.97
C SER A 68 13.40 -13.16 -29.23
N VAL A 69 13.33 -12.27 -28.24
CA VAL A 69 13.85 -10.90 -28.34
C VAL A 69 15.00 -10.73 -27.37
N SER A 70 16.21 -10.56 -27.91
CA SER A 70 17.40 -10.09 -27.20
C SER A 70 17.19 -8.65 -26.70
N SER A 71 16.47 -8.51 -25.60
CA SER A 71 16.18 -7.22 -24.97
C SER A 71 17.28 -6.82 -24.00
N SER A 72 17.42 -5.51 -23.72
CA SER A 72 18.34 -4.99 -22.69
C SER A 72 18.12 -5.59 -21.28
N ALA A 73 16.98 -6.26 -21.05
CA ALA A 73 16.70 -7.00 -19.83
C ALA A 73 17.57 -8.28 -19.74
N SER A 74 17.75 -9.04 -20.82
CA SER A 74 18.55 -10.27 -20.81
C SER A 74 20.03 -10.02 -20.54
N GLU A 75 20.61 -8.96 -21.13
CA GLU A 75 21.98 -8.54 -20.85
C GLU A 75 22.16 -8.06 -19.40
N SER A 76 21.15 -7.38 -18.84
CA SER A 76 21.18 -6.93 -17.45
C SER A 76 21.12 -8.09 -16.45
N ILE A 77 20.35 -9.14 -16.75
CA ILE A 77 20.23 -10.36 -15.94
C ILE A 77 21.54 -11.14 -15.98
N ALA A 78 22.15 -11.29 -17.16
CA ALA A 78 23.44 -11.95 -17.32
C ALA A 78 24.54 -11.27 -16.49
N ARG A 79 24.65 -9.94 -16.55
CA ARG A 79 25.60 -9.18 -15.71
C ARG A 79 25.33 -9.36 -14.21
N ARG A 80 24.06 -9.44 -13.81
CA ARG A 80 23.66 -9.65 -12.40
C ARG A 80 24.04 -11.03 -11.90
N ALA A 81 23.84 -12.06 -12.73
CA ALA A 81 24.27 -13.43 -12.45
C ALA A 81 25.80 -13.53 -12.36
N GLU A 82 26.54 -12.79 -13.18
CA GLU A 82 28.01 -12.72 -13.13
C GLU A 82 28.51 -12.08 -11.83
N VAL A 83 27.97 -10.91 -11.46
CA VAL A 83 28.34 -10.19 -10.24
C VAL A 83 28.03 -11.01 -8.99
N THR A 84 26.88 -11.69 -8.95
CA THR A 84 26.51 -12.54 -7.80
C THR A 84 27.34 -13.83 -7.74
N LYS A 85 27.79 -14.38 -8.88
CA LYS A 85 28.74 -15.51 -8.90
C LYS A 85 30.10 -15.14 -8.32
N GLN A 86 30.54 -13.90 -8.53
CA GLN A 86 31.84 -13.41 -8.07
C GLN A 86 31.85 -12.97 -6.59
N ASP A 87 30.69 -12.80 -5.95
CA ASP A 87 30.58 -12.46 -4.53
C ASP A 87 30.54 -13.74 -3.65
N PRO A 88 31.64 -14.10 -2.96
CA PRO A 88 31.70 -15.30 -2.13
C PRO A 88 30.79 -15.21 -0.90
N VAL A 89 30.49 -14.00 -0.42
CA VAL A 89 29.55 -13.81 0.70
C VAL A 89 28.14 -14.09 0.23
N PHE A 90 27.78 -13.63 -0.95
CA PHE A 90 26.47 -13.89 -1.55
C PHE A 90 26.25 -15.38 -1.82
N GLN A 91 27.25 -16.10 -2.33
CA GLN A 91 27.14 -17.55 -2.54
C GLN A 91 26.96 -18.32 -1.24
N LYS A 92 27.71 -17.98 -0.19
CA LYS A 92 27.50 -18.57 1.15
C LYS A 92 26.08 -18.31 1.67
N MET A 93 25.58 -17.10 1.50
CA MET A 93 24.19 -16.77 1.88
C MET A 93 23.19 -17.58 1.07
N LYS A 94 23.39 -17.75 -0.24
CA LYS A 94 22.51 -18.57 -1.08
C LYS A 94 22.45 -20.03 -0.60
N VAL A 95 23.59 -20.63 -0.28
CA VAL A 95 23.65 -22.00 0.26
C VAL A 95 22.90 -22.10 1.59
N GLN A 96 23.14 -21.15 2.51
CA GLN A 96 22.42 -21.09 3.79
C GLN A 96 20.91 -20.88 3.60
N PHE A 97 20.51 -20.04 2.63
CA PHE A 97 19.11 -19.79 2.30
C PHE A 97 18.43 -21.06 1.82
N THR A 98 19.04 -21.75 0.84
CA THR A 98 18.50 -23.02 0.32
C THR A 98 18.38 -24.07 1.41
N ALA A 99 19.35 -24.18 2.32
CA ALA A 99 19.29 -25.11 3.45
C ALA A 99 18.17 -24.74 4.44
N ASP A 100 18.02 -23.46 4.78
CA ASP A 100 16.95 -23.00 5.68
C ASP A 100 15.55 -23.25 5.10
N PHE A 101 15.37 -23.20 3.77
CA PHE A 101 14.08 -23.45 3.09
C PHE A 101 13.96 -24.86 2.49
N ASP A 102 14.65 -25.84 3.08
CA ASP A 102 14.43 -27.25 2.76
C ASP A 102 13.11 -27.76 3.39
N PHE A 103 12.17 -28.16 2.53
CA PHE A 103 10.86 -28.68 2.92
C PHE A 103 10.81 -30.20 3.08
N SER A 104 11.93 -30.91 2.86
CA SER A 104 12.04 -32.35 3.12
C SER A 104 12.17 -32.68 4.62
N VAL A 105 12.58 -31.70 5.43
CA VAL A 105 12.81 -31.85 6.88
C VAL A 105 11.47 -31.95 7.64
N PRO A 106 11.38 -32.81 8.68
CA PRO A 106 10.19 -32.91 9.53
C PRO A 106 9.75 -31.56 10.10
N GLY A 107 8.45 -31.25 9.97
CA GLY A 107 7.88 -29.99 10.47
C GLY A 107 8.14 -28.76 9.60
N ALA A 108 8.84 -28.88 8.46
CA ALA A 108 9.06 -27.75 7.55
C ALA A 108 7.77 -27.22 6.90
N MET A 109 6.72 -28.05 6.83
CA MET A 109 5.41 -27.67 6.31
C MET A 109 4.55 -26.85 7.30
N LYS A 110 5.00 -26.66 8.54
CA LYS A 110 4.30 -25.82 9.52
C LYS A 110 4.47 -24.34 9.19
N LEU A 111 3.36 -23.60 9.19
CA LEU A 111 3.36 -22.17 8.85
C LEU A 111 4.21 -21.33 9.81
N GLN A 112 4.15 -21.62 11.12
CA GLN A 112 4.94 -20.91 12.13
C GLN A 112 6.46 -21.02 11.88
N ASN A 113 6.94 -22.20 11.46
CA ASN A 113 8.34 -22.40 11.12
C ASN A 113 8.75 -21.57 9.90
N LEU A 114 7.87 -21.47 8.89
CA LEU A 114 8.11 -20.61 7.73
C LEU A 114 8.17 -19.12 8.14
N ILE A 115 7.23 -18.65 8.97
CA ILE A 115 7.22 -17.28 9.49
C ILE A 115 8.53 -16.95 10.21
N HIS A 116 9.00 -17.84 11.09
CA HIS A 116 10.26 -17.65 11.81
C HIS A 116 11.46 -17.55 10.86
N LYS A 117 11.55 -18.45 9.87
CA LYS A 117 12.61 -18.45 8.84
C LYS A 117 12.56 -17.17 8.00
N LEU A 118 11.38 -16.73 7.55
CA LEU A 118 11.21 -15.48 6.81
C LEU A 118 11.67 -14.27 7.63
N LYS A 119 11.26 -14.17 8.90
CA LYS A 119 11.68 -13.10 9.82
C LYS A 119 13.20 -13.06 10.01
N LYS A 120 13.83 -14.22 10.22
CA LYS A 120 15.29 -14.37 10.32
C LYS A 120 15.98 -13.78 9.08
N TRP A 121 15.54 -14.18 7.89
CA TRP A 121 16.15 -13.73 6.63
C TRP A 121 15.88 -12.26 6.31
N ILE A 122 14.69 -11.74 6.65
CA ILE A 122 14.39 -10.30 6.57
C ILE A 122 15.39 -9.51 7.43
N LYS A 123 15.61 -9.91 8.69
CA LYS A 123 16.56 -9.23 9.58
C LYS A 123 17.99 -9.25 9.06
N ILE A 124 18.44 -10.39 8.53
CA ILE A 124 19.78 -10.53 7.91
C ILE A 124 19.92 -9.59 6.71
N LEU A 125 18.94 -9.59 5.80
CA LEU A 125 19.00 -8.78 4.59
C LEU A 125 18.81 -7.28 4.88
N GLU A 126 17.98 -6.90 5.85
CA GLU A 126 17.89 -5.51 6.32
C GLU A 126 19.20 -4.99 6.88
N ALA A 127 19.95 -5.81 7.62
CA ALA A 127 21.28 -5.43 8.11
C ALA A 127 22.26 -5.23 6.95
N LYS A 128 22.18 -6.07 5.91
CA LYS A 128 23.02 -5.93 4.71
C LYS A 128 22.65 -4.73 3.86
N THR A 129 21.36 -4.47 3.63
CA THR A 129 20.91 -3.32 2.82
C THR A 129 21.25 -1.99 3.48
N LYS A 130 21.30 -1.92 4.83
CA LYS A 130 21.78 -0.74 5.57
C LYS A 130 23.24 -0.36 5.26
N LEU A 131 24.07 -1.32 4.82
CA LEU A 131 25.48 -1.10 4.47
C LEU A 131 25.64 -0.62 3.01
N LEU A 132 24.59 -0.70 2.20
CA LEU A 132 24.66 -0.29 0.79
C LEU A 132 24.70 1.25 0.67
N PRO A 133 25.28 1.78 -0.41
CA PRO A 133 25.26 3.22 -0.68
C PRO A 133 23.84 3.77 -0.70
N LYS A 134 23.61 4.88 0.00
CA LYS A 134 22.30 5.56 0.03
C LYS A 134 22.10 6.57 -1.10
N SER A 135 23.14 6.84 -1.88
CA SER A 135 23.07 7.72 -3.04
C SER A 135 24.21 7.44 -4.01
N PHE A 136 24.04 7.81 -5.27
CA PHE A 136 25.06 7.77 -6.30
C PHE A 136 24.84 8.91 -7.31
N LEU A 137 25.83 9.16 -8.17
CA LEU A 137 25.74 10.20 -9.19
C LEU A 137 25.18 9.64 -10.51
N ILE A 138 24.32 10.41 -11.18
CA ILE A 138 23.73 10.02 -12.47
C ILE A 138 24.81 9.82 -13.53
N GLU A 139 25.86 10.64 -13.54
CA GLU A 139 26.94 10.56 -14.54
C GLU A 139 27.66 9.21 -14.57
N GLU A 140 27.76 8.53 -13.41
CA GLU A 140 28.35 7.20 -13.29
C GLU A 140 27.53 6.10 -13.97
N LYS A 141 26.23 6.36 -14.20
CA LYS A 141 25.26 5.35 -14.66
C LYS A 141 24.61 5.68 -16.00
N CYS A 142 24.40 6.96 -16.30
CA CYS A 142 23.69 7.40 -17.50
C CYS A 142 24.11 8.81 -17.93
N ARG A 143 25.07 8.85 -18.86
CA ARG A 143 25.56 10.10 -19.46
C ARG A 143 24.43 10.93 -20.08
N PHE A 144 23.50 10.29 -20.79
CA PHE A 144 22.40 10.98 -21.47
C PHE A 144 21.52 11.83 -20.52
N ILE A 145 21.07 11.24 -19.42
CA ILE A 145 20.24 11.95 -18.42
C ILE A 145 21.07 13.03 -17.72
N SER A 146 22.36 12.76 -17.46
CA SER A 146 23.27 13.73 -16.84
C SER A 146 23.51 14.97 -17.70
N THR A 147 23.54 14.82 -19.02
CA THR A 147 23.77 15.93 -19.98
C THR A 147 22.48 16.56 -20.49
N PHE A 148 21.32 16.07 -20.05
CA PHE A 148 20.02 16.55 -20.53
C PHE A 148 19.82 18.04 -20.23
N ASN A 149 19.36 18.78 -21.24
CA ASN A 149 18.95 20.18 -21.12
C ASN A 149 17.85 20.50 -22.15
N LEU A 150 17.24 21.69 -22.02
CA LEU A 150 16.13 22.14 -22.89
C LEU A 150 16.50 22.26 -24.38
N GLN A 151 17.78 22.45 -24.73
CA GLN A 151 18.20 22.53 -26.13
C GLN A 151 18.17 21.16 -26.81
N ILE A 152 18.30 20.07 -26.03
CA ILE A 152 18.23 18.69 -26.53
C ILE A 152 16.79 18.31 -26.84
N ALA A 153 15.88 18.55 -25.90
CA ALA A 153 14.45 18.30 -26.09
C ALA A 153 13.60 19.11 -25.09
N GLU A 154 12.46 19.61 -25.58
CA GLU A 154 11.43 20.22 -24.74
C GLU A 154 10.45 19.16 -24.27
N ILE A 155 10.64 18.67 -23.04
CA ILE A 155 9.83 17.59 -22.46
C ILE A 155 9.13 18.11 -21.21
N GLU A 156 7.82 17.90 -21.08
CA GLU A 156 7.07 18.21 -19.86
C GLU A 156 7.47 17.34 -18.67
N ILE A 157 7.29 17.87 -17.46
CA ILE A 157 7.44 17.12 -16.22
C ILE A 157 6.46 15.93 -16.23
N PRO A 158 6.90 14.72 -15.82
CA PRO A 158 6.04 13.54 -15.82
C PRO A 158 4.72 13.77 -15.08
N GLY A 159 3.60 13.53 -15.78
CA GLY A 159 2.26 13.61 -15.20
C GLY A 159 1.62 14.99 -15.22
N GLU A 160 2.19 15.99 -15.89
CA GLU A 160 1.52 17.29 -16.10
C GLU A 160 0.14 17.15 -16.77
N PHE A 161 0.00 16.22 -17.72
CA PHE A 161 -1.27 15.92 -18.42
C PHE A 161 -2.35 15.28 -17.54
N LEU A 162 -1.99 14.79 -16.34
CA LEU A 162 -2.97 14.26 -15.38
C LEU A 162 -3.78 15.37 -14.71
N LEU A 163 -3.34 16.62 -14.85
CA LEU A 163 -3.99 17.79 -14.28
C LEU A 163 -4.77 18.54 -15.37
N PRO A 164 -5.98 19.03 -15.08
CA PRO A 164 -6.77 19.80 -16.04
C PRO A 164 -6.24 21.25 -16.12
N LYS A 165 -5.03 21.41 -16.69
CA LYS A 165 -4.38 22.71 -16.90
C LYS A 165 -4.19 22.97 -18.39
N HIS A 166 -4.15 24.24 -18.78
CA HIS A 166 -3.81 24.61 -20.16
C HIS A 166 -2.35 24.31 -20.45
N SER A 167 -2.05 23.83 -21.66
CA SER A 167 -0.71 23.45 -22.10
C SER A 167 0.36 24.53 -21.96
N HIS A 168 0.00 25.81 -22.11
CA HIS A 168 0.91 26.94 -21.92
C HIS A 168 1.49 27.05 -20.50
N TYR A 169 0.85 26.40 -19.51
CA TYR A 169 1.30 26.40 -18.12
C TYR A 169 2.03 25.11 -17.73
N TYR A 170 2.29 24.20 -18.68
CA TYR A 170 3.03 22.98 -18.39
C TYR A 170 4.48 23.27 -18.09
N VAL A 171 4.95 22.70 -17.00
CA VAL A 171 6.35 22.81 -16.59
C VAL A 171 7.16 21.81 -17.39
N ARG A 172 8.15 22.30 -18.13
CA ARG A 172 9.16 21.52 -18.86
C ARG A 172 10.39 21.21 -18.01
N ILE A 173 11.01 20.07 -18.27
CA ILE A 173 12.25 19.62 -17.64
C ILE A 173 13.39 20.54 -18.09
N SER A 174 14.00 21.25 -17.15
CA SER A 174 15.21 22.03 -17.41
C SER A 174 16.45 21.17 -17.39
N ARG A 175 16.60 20.33 -16.36
CA ARG A 175 17.70 19.36 -16.18
C ARG A 175 17.36 18.35 -15.10
N PHE A 176 18.08 17.23 -15.09
CA PHE A 176 18.10 16.30 -13.96
C PHE A 176 19.18 16.73 -12.98
N MET A 177 18.89 16.67 -11.69
CA MET A 177 19.90 16.93 -10.66
C MET A 177 20.86 15.74 -10.56
N PRO A 178 22.16 15.97 -10.32
CA PRO A 178 23.19 14.94 -10.49
C PRO A 178 23.11 13.81 -9.46
N ARG A 179 22.53 14.03 -8.29
CA ARG A 179 22.47 13.05 -7.20
C ARG A 179 21.15 12.30 -7.19
N VAL A 180 21.23 10.96 -7.15
CA VAL A 180 20.10 10.06 -6.94
C VAL A 180 20.17 9.52 -5.53
N GLU A 181 19.05 9.51 -4.82
CA GLU A 181 18.94 8.91 -3.47
C GLU A 181 18.29 7.53 -3.57
N ILE A 182 18.72 6.59 -2.72
CA ILE A 182 18.09 5.29 -2.55
C ILE A 182 17.33 5.33 -1.24
N VAL A 183 16.00 5.26 -1.32
CA VAL A 183 15.10 5.41 -0.18
C VAL A 183 14.18 4.19 -0.05
N GLN A 184 13.91 3.79 1.19
CA GLN A 184 12.94 2.74 1.46
C GLN A 184 11.53 3.35 1.50
N LYS A 185 10.78 3.24 0.41
CA LYS A 185 9.38 3.68 0.31
C LYS A 185 8.60 2.70 -0.54
N HIS A 186 7.27 2.64 -0.39
CA HIS A 186 6.42 1.78 -1.21
C HIS A 186 6.85 0.29 -1.09
N ASN A 187 7.24 -0.14 0.12
CA ASN A 187 7.81 -1.47 0.39
C ASN A 187 9.00 -1.89 -0.52
N THR A 188 9.62 -0.94 -1.21
CA THR A 188 10.70 -1.14 -2.19
C THR A 188 11.89 -0.26 -1.84
N ALA A 189 13.07 -0.61 -2.35
CA ALA A 189 14.20 0.31 -2.37
C ALA A 189 14.07 1.18 -3.62
N ALA A 190 13.34 2.29 -3.51
CA ALA A 190 13.08 3.18 -4.64
C ALA A 190 14.26 4.12 -4.90
N ARG A 191 14.52 4.42 -6.17
CA ARG A 191 15.52 5.42 -6.58
C ARG A 191 14.83 6.75 -6.75
N ARG A 192 15.14 7.73 -5.90
CA ARG A 192 14.60 9.08 -5.97
C ARG A 192 15.45 9.94 -6.90
N LEU A 193 14.85 10.36 -8.00
CA LEU A 193 15.36 11.34 -8.94
C LEU A 193 14.83 12.72 -8.58
N PHE A 194 15.65 13.74 -8.76
CA PHE A 194 15.24 15.13 -8.62
C PHE A 194 15.29 15.80 -9.99
N ILE A 195 14.14 16.27 -10.46
CA ILE A 195 14.01 16.90 -11.78
C ILE A 195 13.80 18.40 -11.56
N ARG A 196 14.65 19.24 -12.15
CA ARG A 196 14.47 20.69 -12.09
C ARG A 196 13.59 21.12 -13.25
N GLY A 197 12.49 21.81 -12.95
CA GLY A 197 11.64 22.44 -13.96
C GLY A 197 12.24 23.77 -14.44
N HIS A 198 11.83 24.24 -15.62
CA HIS A 198 12.23 25.56 -16.13
C HIS A 198 11.74 26.72 -15.26
N ASN A 199 10.73 26.48 -14.41
CA ASN A 199 10.26 27.42 -13.39
C ASN A 199 11.16 27.48 -12.14
N GLY A 200 12.29 26.77 -12.13
CA GLY A 200 13.24 26.74 -11.03
C GLY A 200 12.91 25.77 -9.90
N LYS A 201 11.69 25.20 -9.84
CA LYS A 201 11.30 24.24 -8.81
C LYS A 201 11.92 22.87 -9.04
N ILE A 202 12.14 22.14 -7.95
CA ILE A 202 12.66 20.76 -7.98
C ILE A 202 11.50 19.81 -7.70
N TYR A 203 11.35 18.80 -8.56
CA TYR A 203 10.30 17.80 -8.52
C TYR A 203 10.93 16.43 -8.21
N PRO A 204 10.74 15.89 -6.99
CA PRO A 204 11.22 14.57 -6.62
C PRO A 204 10.30 13.48 -7.17
N TYR A 205 10.88 12.48 -7.84
CA TYR A 205 10.18 11.30 -8.34
C TYR A 205 10.88 10.03 -7.89
N LEU A 206 10.12 9.07 -7.40
CA LEU A 206 10.58 7.71 -7.15
C LEU A 206 10.44 6.90 -8.43
N VAL A 207 11.53 6.23 -8.80
CA VAL A 207 11.51 5.16 -9.78
C VAL A 207 11.20 3.88 -9.04
N VAL A 208 9.99 3.35 -9.25
CA VAL A 208 9.49 2.13 -8.62
C VAL A 208 9.37 1.05 -9.70
N ASN A 209 9.89 -0.14 -9.41
CA ASN A 209 9.71 -1.30 -10.27
C ASN A 209 8.50 -2.09 -9.78
N ASP A 210 7.46 -2.16 -10.62
CA ASP A 210 6.27 -2.93 -10.30
C ASP A 210 6.49 -4.40 -10.67
N ALA A 211 6.39 -5.27 -9.68
CA ALA A 211 6.48 -6.72 -9.89
C ALA A 211 5.16 -7.32 -10.42
N GLY A 212 4.08 -6.53 -10.56
CA GLY A 212 2.77 -6.98 -11.02
C GLY A 212 2.01 -5.89 -11.77
N LEU A 213 1.94 -6.02 -13.11
CA LEU A 213 1.29 -5.08 -14.03
C LEU A 213 -0.20 -4.84 -13.70
N GLY A 214 -0.88 -5.87 -13.18
CA GLY A 214 -2.32 -5.81 -12.86
C GLY A 214 -2.62 -4.83 -11.74
N ASP A 215 -1.95 -4.94 -10.59
CA ASP A 215 -2.24 -4.11 -9.42
C ASP A 215 -1.89 -2.63 -9.62
N ALA A 216 -0.82 -2.33 -10.37
CA ALA A 216 -0.41 -0.96 -10.66
C ALA A 216 -1.48 -0.17 -11.45
N ARG A 217 -2.09 -0.80 -12.46
CA ARG A 217 -3.16 -0.18 -13.26
C ARG A 217 -4.43 0.07 -12.45
N ARG A 218 -4.77 -0.84 -11.54
CA ARG A 218 -5.92 -0.69 -10.64
C ARG A 218 -5.74 0.51 -9.71
N GLU A 219 -4.53 0.70 -9.18
CA GLU A 219 -4.18 1.88 -8.40
C GLU A 219 -4.29 3.17 -9.22
N GLU A 220 -3.75 3.20 -10.44
CA GLU A 220 -3.81 4.38 -11.33
C GLU A 220 -5.25 4.82 -11.62
N ARG A 221 -6.18 3.88 -11.80
CA ARG A 221 -7.62 4.17 -11.98
C ARG A 221 -8.24 4.81 -10.75
N VAL A 222 -7.90 4.34 -9.55
CA VAL A 222 -8.35 4.99 -8.31
C VAL A 222 -7.78 6.40 -8.23
N LEU A 223 -6.48 6.60 -8.48
CA LEU A 223 -5.88 7.93 -8.49
C LEU A 223 -6.56 8.85 -9.51
N GLN A 224 -6.90 8.35 -10.70
CA GLN A 224 -7.66 9.11 -11.70
C GLN A 224 -9.05 9.52 -11.17
N LEU A 225 -9.79 8.59 -10.57
CA LEU A 225 -11.08 8.87 -9.95
C LEU A 225 -10.95 9.97 -8.88
N LEU A 226 -9.97 9.86 -7.97
CA LEU A 226 -9.76 10.86 -6.92
C LEU A 226 -9.46 12.26 -7.49
N ARG A 227 -8.67 12.36 -8.58
CA ARG A 227 -8.44 13.65 -9.28
C ARG A 227 -9.74 14.24 -9.85
N MET A 228 -10.59 13.42 -10.45
CA MET A 228 -11.88 13.86 -10.98
C MET A 228 -12.82 14.31 -9.86
N LEU A 229 -12.83 13.59 -8.72
CA LEU A 229 -13.63 13.95 -7.55
C LEU A 229 -13.16 15.26 -6.89
N ASN A 230 -11.84 15.52 -6.86
CA ASN A 230 -11.28 16.77 -6.34
C ASN A 230 -11.79 18.03 -7.05
N HIS A 231 -12.09 17.94 -8.36
CA HIS A 231 -12.71 19.05 -9.09
C HIS A 231 -14.05 19.48 -8.47
N TYR A 232 -14.86 18.51 -8.06
CA TYR A 232 -16.16 18.78 -7.45
C TYR A 232 -16.02 19.29 -6.01
N LEU A 233 -15.08 18.74 -5.24
CA LEU A 233 -14.78 19.24 -3.89
C LEU A 233 -14.35 20.71 -3.90
N GLY A 234 -13.62 21.15 -4.93
CA GLY A 234 -13.26 22.57 -5.09
C GLY A 234 -14.43 23.47 -5.45
N LYS A 235 -15.45 22.94 -6.15
CA LYS A 235 -16.64 23.70 -6.58
C LYS A 235 -17.70 23.87 -5.49
N GLN A 236 -17.83 22.89 -4.60
CA GLN A 236 -18.86 22.92 -3.57
C GLN A 236 -18.43 23.81 -2.40
N LYS A 237 -19.30 24.76 -2.01
CA LYS A 237 -19.01 25.78 -0.97
C LYS A 237 -18.48 25.17 0.33
N GLU A 238 -19.18 24.17 0.86
CA GLU A 238 -18.87 23.61 2.18
C GLU A 238 -17.57 22.80 2.21
N THR A 239 -17.25 22.08 1.14
CA THR A 239 -15.98 21.33 1.01
C THR A 239 -14.82 22.28 0.76
N SER A 240 -15.01 23.28 -0.11
CA SER A 240 -14.00 24.30 -0.43
C SER A 240 -13.64 25.16 0.79
N ARG A 241 -14.64 25.64 1.56
CA ARG A 241 -14.44 26.39 2.81
C ARG A 241 -13.63 25.61 3.85
N ARG A 242 -13.74 24.28 3.85
CA ARG A 242 -13.02 23.38 4.77
C ARG A 242 -11.68 22.90 4.21
N PHE A 243 -11.27 23.36 3.02
CA PHE A 243 -10.08 22.89 2.31
C PHE A 243 -10.07 21.37 2.09
N LEU A 244 -11.24 20.78 1.82
CA LEU A 244 -11.33 19.37 1.50
C LEU A 244 -10.83 19.13 0.08
N HIS A 245 -9.64 18.57 -0.02
CA HIS A 245 -9.00 18.20 -1.27
C HIS A 245 -8.12 16.99 -1.02
N MET A 246 -8.35 15.89 -1.73
CA MET A 246 -7.57 14.66 -1.58
C MET A 246 -6.17 14.88 -2.17
N THR A 247 -5.13 14.51 -1.44
CA THR A 247 -3.77 14.54 -2.00
C THR A 247 -3.60 13.35 -2.93
N VAL A 248 -3.44 13.60 -4.22
CA VAL A 248 -3.28 12.54 -5.23
C VAL A 248 -1.92 12.68 -5.92
N PRO A 249 -0.96 11.77 -5.66
CA PRO A 249 0.37 11.85 -6.28
C PRO A 249 0.27 11.61 -7.79
N ARG A 250 1.18 12.20 -8.56
CA ARG A 250 1.35 11.86 -9.98
C ARG A 250 2.04 10.51 -10.08
N VAL A 251 1.38 9.57 -10.73
CA VAL A 251 1.93 8.25 -11.04
C VAL A 251 1.89 8.08 -12.55
N VAL A 252 3.04 7.78 -13.15
CA VAL A 252 3.19 7.66 -14.60
C VAL A 252 3.98 6.40 -14.91
N ALA A 253 3.34 5.45 -15.58
CA ALA A 253 4.02 4.28 -16.13
C ALA A 253 5.01 4.71 -17.23
N VAL A 254 6.27 4.29 -17.09
CA VAL A 254 7.32 4.48 -18.10
C VAL A 254 7.50 3.22 -18.93
N SER A 255 7.32 2.06 -18.31
CA SER A 255 7.27 0.75 -18.96
C SER A 255 6.29 -0.15 -18.21
N PRO A 256 5.93 -1.34 -18.75
CA PRO A 256 5.08 -2.30 -18.05
C PRO A 256 5.57 -2.69 -16.63
N GLN A 257 6.86 -2.54 -16.35
CA GLN A 257 7.47 -2.95 -15.08
C GLN A 257 8.01 -1.78 -14.28
N MET A 258 7.88 -0.54 -14.76
CA MET A 258 8.49 0.63 -14.14
C MET A 258 7.61 1.85 -14.25
N ARG A 259 7.45 2.54 -13.11
CA ARG A 259 6.70 3.80 -13.02
C ARG A 259 7.46 4.86 -12.26
N LEU A 260 7.10 6.11 -12.53
CA LEU A 260 7.50 7.28 -11.77
C LEU A 260 6.37 7.65 -10.83
N VAL A 261 6.69 7.77 -9.54
CA VAL A 261 5.74 8.19 -8.50
C VAL A 261 6.26 9.51 -7.91
N GLU A 262 5.45 10.56 -7.96
CA GLU A 262 5.74 11.83 -7.31
C GLU A 262 5.95 11.62 -5.80
N ASP A 263 7.01 12.23 -5.26
CA ASP A 263 7.40 12.08 -3.87
C ASP A 263 7.56 13.40 -3.16
N ASN A 264 7.20 13.41 -1.88
CA ASN A 264 7.58 14.46 -0.96
C ASN A 264 8.76 13.94 -0.10
N PRO A 265 9.94 14.57 -0.13
CA PRO A 265 11.07 14.20 0.71
C PRO A 265 10.75 14.22 2.22
N ALA A 266 9.81 15.08 2.64
CA ALA A 266 9.32 15.16 4.01
C ALA A 266 8.27 14.09 4.37
N SER A 267 7.85 13.23 3.42
CA SER A 267 6.87 12.19 3.71
C SER A 267 7.47 10.97 4.40
N ILE A 268 6.77 10.50 5.43
CA ILE A 268 7.10 9.31 6.23
C ILE A 268 5.87 8.42 6.35
N SER A 269 6.02 7.11 6.25
CA SER A 269 4.88 6.20 6.41
C SER A 269 4.46 6.06 7.88
N LEU A 270 3.19 5.77 8.13
CA LEU A 270 2.72 5.43 9.49
C LEU A 270 3.49 4.23 10.05
N LEU A 271 3.83 3.26 9.20
CA LEU A 271 4.67 2.12 9.59
C LEU A 271 6.09 2.54 10.02
N ASP A 272 6.71 3.50 9.34
CA ASP A 272 8.05 3.97 9.69
C ASP A 272 8.07 4.80 10.98
N ILE A 273 7.03 5.60 11.21
CA ILE A 273 6.82 6.27 12.51
C ILE A 273 6.75 5.21 13.63
N TYR A 274 5.93 4.19 13.42
CA TYR A 274 5.79 3.08 14.37
C TYR A 274 7.11 2.33 14.59
N LYS A 275 7.84 1.96 13.53
CA LYS A 275 9.15 1.30 13.63
C LYS A 275 10.17 2.15 14.39
N SER A 276 10.19 3.46 14.15
CA SER A 276 11.09 4.39 14.85
C SER A 276 10.77 4.43 16.35
N ALA A 277 9.49 4.51 16.70
CA ALA A 277 9.05 4.52 18.10
C ALA A 277 9.26 3.18 18.82
N CYS A 278 9.04 2.04 18.14
CA CYS A 278 9.38 0.73 18.72
C CYS A 278 10.90 0.61 18.96
N SER A 279 11.71 1.07 18.01
CA SER A 279 13.17 1.03 18.12
C SER A 279 13.69 1.88 19.29
N SER A 280 13.08 3.04 19.58
CA SER A 280 13.47 3.86 20.74
C SER A 280 13.16 3.21 22.09
N HIS A 281 12.23 2.25 22.12
CA HIS A 281 11.87 1.47 23.32
C HIS A 281 12.51 0.07 23.34
N ASN A 282 13.44 -0.23 22.42
CA ASN A 282 14.05 -1.56 22.25
C ASN A 282 13.03 -2.70 22.02
N ILE A 283 11.91 -2.39 21.38
CA ILE A 283 10.87 -3.36 21.02
C ILE A 283 10.97 -3.64 19.52
N GLU A 284 10.94 -4.91 19.12
CA GLU A 284 10.81 -5.25 17.70
C GLU A 284 9.38 -4.90 17.22
N HIS A 285 9.27 -4.16 16.11
CA HIS A 285 7.97 -3.70 15.59
C HIS A 285 6.95 -4.81 15.28
N ASP A 286 7.43 -6.05 15.07
CA ASP A 286 6.62 -7.25 14.80
C ASP A 286 6.33 -8.08 16.06
N ALA A 287 6.90 -7.71 17.21
CA ALA A 287 6.63 -8.37 18.50
C ALA A 287 5.14 -8.38 18.88
N PRO A 288 4.34 -7.33 18.60
CA PRO A 288 2.90 -7.34 18.91
C PRO A 288 2.11 -8.39 18.12
N VAL A 289 2.46 -8.61 16.84
CA VAL A 289 1.88 -9.68 16.01
C VAL A 289 2.27 -11.05 16.55
N THR A 290 3.54 -11.21 16.93
CA THR A 290 4.05 -12.46 17.51
C THR A 290 3.34 -12.78 18.83
N LYS A 291 3.23 -11.78 19.72
CA LYS A 291 2.55 -11.90 21.01
C LYS A 291 1.08 -12.28 20.86
N TYR A 292 0.39 -11.74 19.87
CA TYR A 292 -1.00 -12.11 19.57
C TYR A 292 -1.11 -13.62 19.28
N TYR A 293 -0.29 -14.13 18.35
CA TYR A 293 -0.34 -15.54 17.95
C TYR A 293 0.14 -16.48 19.05
N ASP A 294 1.14 -16.09 19.85
CA ASP A 294 1.62 -16.88 20.99
C ASP A 294 0.53 -17.04 22.05
N LYS A 295 -0.19 -15.95 22.38
CA LYS A 295 -1.33 -16.03 23.31
C LYS A 295 -2.45 -16.89 22.75
N LEU A 296 -2.79 -16.70 21.48
CA LEU A 296 -3.82 -17.49 20.81
C LEU A 296 -3.49 -18.99 20.83
N ALA A 297 -2.25 -19.36 20.49
CA ALA A 297 -1.76 -20.73 20.55
C ALA A 297 -1.78 -21.30 21.98
N SER A 298 -1.39 -20.50 22.98
CA SER A 298 -1.41 -20.93 24.39
C SER A 298 -2.81 -21.26 24.92
N ILE A 299 -3.83 -20.56 24.43
CA ILE A 299 -5.23 -20.78 24.78
C ILE A 299 -5.76 -22.04 24.08
N GLN A 300 -5.44 -22.20 22.81
CA GLN A 300 -5.78 -23.39 22.02
C GLN A 300 -5.15 -24.66 22.60
N ALA A 301 -3.90 -24.59 23.06
CA ALA A 301 -3.21 -25.69 23.71
C ALA A 301 -3.89 -26.15 25.01
N ARG A 302 -4.69 -25.29 25.65
CA ARG A 302 -5.52 -25.63 26.82
C ARG A 302 -6.90 -26.21 26.43
N GLY A 303 -7.13 -26.47 25.15
CA GLY A 303 -8.41 -26.97 24.63
C GLY A 303 -9.51 -25.91 24.50
N MET A 304 -9.20 -24.63 24.72
CA MET A 304 -10.19 -23.55 24.62
C MET A 304 -10.28 -23.01 23.19
N GLN A 305 -11.50 -22.75 22.73
CA GLN A 305 -11.76 -22.08 21.45
C GLN A 305 -11.53 -20.57 21.56
N ALA A 306 -11.10 -19.95 20.47
CA ALA A 306 -10.86 -18.51 20.38
C ALA A 306 -12.19 -17.73 20.34
N SER A 307 -12.81 -17.54 21.50
CA SER A 307 -14.04 -16.75 21.62
C SER A 307 -13.78 -15.25 21.39
N HIS A 308 -14.83 -14.51 21.06
CA HIS A 308 -14.76 -13.05 20.88
C HIS A 308 -14.17 -12.34 22.11
N GLN A 309 -14.55 -12.79 23.31
CA GLN A 309 -14.05 -12.26 24.57
C GLN A 309 -12.55 -12.47 24.73
N ILE A 310 -12.05 -13.65 24.36
CA ILE A 310 -10.61 -13.97 24.36
C ILE A 310 -9.86 -13.07 23.39
N LEU A 311 -10.36 -12.89 22.17
CA LEU A 311 -9.70 -12.02 21.18
C LEU A 311 -9.61 -10.56 21.68
N LYS A 312 -10.66 -10.08 22.35
CA LYS A 312 -10.69 -8.76 22.98
C LYS A 312 -9.67 -8.63 24.10
N GLU A 313 -9.53 -9.66 24.93
CA GLU A 313 -8.51 -9.71 25.99
C GLU A 313 -7.08 -9.73 25.43
N ILE A 314 -6.83 -10.50 24.37
CA ILE A 314 -5.53 -10.52 23.67
C ILE A 314 -5.23 -9.12 23.11
N LEU A 315 -6.18 -8.49 22.42
CA LEU A 315 -5.99 -7.13 21.90
C LEU A 315 -5.64 -6.14 23.02
N LYS A 316 -6.40 -6.16 24.11
CA LYS A 316 -6.17 -5.28 25.27
C LYS A 316 -4.78 -5.52 25.86
N ASP A 317 -4.37 -6.76 26.01
CA ASP A 317 -3.05 -7.14 26.53
C ASP A 317 -1.89 -6.69 25.62
N VAL A 318 -2.07 -6.74 24.30
CA VAL A 318 -1.10 -6.20 23.34
C VAL A 318 -1.01 -4.68 23.47
N GLN A 319 -2.16 -4.00 23.57
CA GLN A 319 -2.23 -2.54 23.74
C GLN A 319 -1.64 -2.05 25.05
N THR A 320 -1.76 -2.79 26.16
CA THR A 320 -1.24 -2.34 27.45
C THR A 320 0.24 -2.64 27.65
N THR A 321 0.75 -3.71 27.04
CA THR A 321 2.11 -4.19 27.33
C THR A 321 3.14 -3.77 26.29
N THR A 322 2.73 -3.64 25.02
CA THR A 322 3.68 -3.63 23.89
C THR A 322 3.73 -2.31 23.14
N ILE A 323 2.63 -1.55 23.11
CA ILE A 323 2.51 -0.34 22.29
C ILE A 323 1.77 0.72 23.08
N ASP A 324 2.41 1.87 23.28
CA ASP A 324 1.74 3.02 23.87
C ASP A 324 0.64 3.55 22.93
N ARG A 325 -0.52 3.86 23.51
CA ARG A 325 -1.63 4.54 22.83
C ARG A 325 -1.26 5.95 22.39
N ASN A 326 -0.29 6.59 23.05
CA ASN A 326 0.15 7.95 22.76
C ASN A 326 1.25 8.03 21.70
N LEU A 327 1.74 6.90 21.19
CA LEU A 327 2.92 6.83 20.30
C LEU A 327 2.86 7.84 19.14
N LEU A 328 1.74 7.90 18.43
CA LEU A 328 1.60 8.80 17.28
C LEU A 328 1.52 10.28 17.71
N ARG A 329 0.85 10.56 18.84
CA ARG A 329 0.76 11.89 19.42
C ARG A 329 2.14 12.37 19.90
N ASP A 330 2.89 11.53 20.59
CA ASP A 330 4.20 11.86 21.13
C ASP A 330 5.23 12.07 20.03
N TRP A 331 5.18 11.25 18.98
CA TRP A 331 5.95 11.49 17.77
C TRP A 331 5.65 12.87 17.17
N ALA A 332 4.37 13.23 17.05
CA ALA A 332 3.98 14.52 16.49
C ALA A 332 4.42 15.69 17.39
N LEU A 333 4.26 15.58 18.72
CA LEU A 333 4.73 16.60 19.67
C LEU A 333 6.26 16.77 19.63
N LYS A 334 7.01 15.69 19.41
CA LYS A 334 8.47 15.76 19.23
C LYS A 334 8.87 16.39 17.89
N THR A 335 8.06 16.18 16.85
CA THR A 335 8.32 16.69 15.49
C THR A 335 7.99 18.18 15.39
N TYR A 336 6.90 18.63 16.01
CA TYR A 336 6.43 20.01 15.97
C TYR A 336 6.54 20.65 17.36
N THR A 337 7.65 21.34 17.60
CA THR A 337 7.92 22.00 18.88
C THR A 337 7.04 23.22 19.13
N SER A 338 6.57 23.87 18.05
CA SER A 338 5.64 25.00 18.11
C SER A 338 4.19 24.49 18.26
N PRO A 339 3.43 24.95 19.28
CA PRO A 339 2.02 24.60 19.43
C PRO A 339 1.17 24.97 18.20
N THR A 340 1.51 26.07 17.52
CA THR A 340 0.83 26.51 16.29
C THR A 340 1.05 25.54 15.14
N ASP A 341 2.28 25.04 14.99
CA ASP A 341 2.64 24.09 13.93
C ASP A 341 1.99 22.74 14.20
N PHE A 342 2.05 22.26 15.45
CA PHE A 342 1.38 21.03 15.87
C PHE A 342 -0.14 21.11 15.64
N TRP A 343 -0.77 22.21 16.01
CA TRP A 343 -2.22 22.39 15.81
C TRP A 343 -2.58 22.42 14.32
N THR A 344 -1.80 23.13 13.51
CA THR A 344 -2.00 23.23 12.06
C THR A 344 -1.83 21.87 11.38
N PHE A 345 -0.76 21.15 11.74
CA PHE A 345 -0.50 19.78 11.31
C PHE A 345 -1.67 18.86 11.67
N ARG A 346 -2.08 18.83 12.95
CA ARG A 346 -3.17 17.98 13.44
C ARG A 346 -4.47 18.28 12.69
N LYS A 347 -4.79 19.56 12.50
CA LYS A 347 -5.97 19.99 11.72
C LYS A 347 -5.91 19.44 10.30
N MET A 348 -4.78 19.59 9.61
CA MET A 348 -4.67 19.12 8.22
C MET A 348 -4.75 17.60 8.12
N VAL A 349 -4.07 16.87 9.01
CA VAL A 349 -4.15 15.42 9.10
C VAL A 349 -5.59 14.95 9.37
N THR A 350 -6.34 15.65 10.23
CA THR A 350 -7.75 15.31 10.50
C THR A 350 -8.60 15.40 9.23
N LEU A 351 -8.43 16.47 8.45
CA LEU A 351 -9.18 16.68 7.22
C LEU A 351 -8.80 15.66 6.14
N GLN A 352 -7.50 15.42 5.93
CA GLN A 352 -7.03 14.44 4.96
C GLN A 352 -7.45 13.01 5.33
N LEU A 353 -7.37 12.65 6.62
CA LEU A 353 -7.78 11.35 7.10
C LEU A 353 -9.29 11.16 6.99
N SER A 354 -10.08 12.22 7.18
CA SER A 354 -11.53 12.16 6.94
C SER A 354 -11.86 11.78 5.49
N LEU A 355 -11.10 12.31 4.52
CA LEU A 355 -11.27 11.98 3.11
C LEU A 355 -10.79 10.55 2.80
N ALA A 356 -9.68 10.12 3.41
CA ALA A 356 -9.20 8.75 3.30
C ALA A 356 -10.19 7.72 3.84
N CYS A 357 -10.71 7.92 5.06
CA CYS A 357 -11.73 7.06 5.67
C CYS A 357 -13.03 7.06 4.85
N PHE A 358 -13.43 8.23 4.34
CA PHE A 358 -14.57 8.35 3.43
C PHE A 358 -14.37 7.50 2.17
N CYS A 359 -13.22 7.61 1.50
CA CYS A 359 -12.92 6.85 0.29
C CYS A 359 -12.84 5.34 0.57
N GLU A 360 -12.16 4.92 1.64
CA GLU A 360 -12.05 3.52 2.05
C GLU A 360 -13.44 2.88 2.21
N TYR A 361 -14.35 3.55 2.92
CA TYR A 361 -15.71 3.07 3.11
C TYR A 361 -16.59 3.20 1.87
N VAL A 362 -16.74 4.40 1.31
CA VAL A 362 -17.73 4.65 0.25
C VAL A 362 -17.37 3.93 -1.04
N LEU A 363 -16.10 3.93 -1.43
CA LEU A 363 -15.66 3.36 -2.70
C LEU A 363 -15.26 1.89 -2.58
N HIS A 364 -15.42 1.27 -1.41
CA HIS A 364 -14.97 -0.10 -1.13
C HIS A 364 -13.49 -0.28 -1.46
N LEU A 365 -12.63 0.66 -1.05
CA LEU A 365 -11.19 0.51 -1.33
C LEU A 365 -10.57 -0.52 -0.37
N THR A 366 -9.41 -1.03 -0.76
CA THR A 366 -8.58 -1.89 0.08
C THR A 366 -8.33 -1.27 1.45
N ARG A 367 -8.20 -2.16 2.44
CA ARG A 367 -7.93 -1.78 3.84
C ARG A 367 -6.68 -0.93 3.95
N LEU A 368 -6.77 0.20 4.64
CA LEU A 368 -5.64 1.10 4.84
C LEU A 368 -4.63 0.48 5.84
N ASN A 369 -3.54 -0.08 5.33
CA ASN A 369 -2.43 -0.57 6.16
C ASN A 369 -1.45 0.57 6.52
N PRO A 370 -0.67 0.44 7.62
CA PRO A 370 0.28 1.48 8.03
C PRO A 370 1.36 1.82 7.00
N ASP A 371 1.74 0.87 6.15
CA ASP A 371 2.75 1.04 5.08
C ASP A 371 2.22 1.78 3.85
N MET A 372 0.89 1.87 3.72
CA MET A 372 0.21 2.58 2.64
C MET A 372 0.05 4.08 2.94
N LEU A 373 -0.01 4.46 4.22
CA LEU A 373 -0.30 5.84 4.65
C LEU A 373 0.99 6.64 4.84
N TYR A 374 1.25 7.61 3.96
CA TYR A 374 2.36 8.54 4.05
C TYR A 374 1.91 9.91 4.53
N ILE A 375 2.52 10.39 5.61
CA ILE A 375 2.25 11.69 6.22
C ILE A 375 3.35 12.66 5.78
N HIS A 376 2.96 13.76 5.15
CA HIS A 376 3.87 14.85 4.78
C HIS A 376 4.17 15.72 6.00
N GLN A 377 5.39 15.66 6.54
CA GLN A 377 5.75 16.38 7.77
C GLN A 377 5.78 17.91 7.61
N ASP A 378 5.88 18.42 6.39
CA ASP A 378 5.90 19.85 6.10
C ASP A 378 4.50 20.48 6.05
N SER A 379 3.46 19.69 5.82
CA SER A 379 2.13 20.19 5.42
C SER A 379 0.96 19.48 6.09
N GLY A 380 1.15 18.29 6.65
CA GLY A 380 0.07 17.43 7.16
C GLY A 380 -0.80 16.81 6.07
N LEU A 381 -0.38 16.90 4.80
CA LEU A 381 -1.02 16.18 3.68
C LEU A 381 -0.80 14.67 3.82
N LEU A 382 -1.78 13.88 3.37
CA LEU A 382 -1.70 12.42 3.41
C LEU A 382 -1.68 11.85 2.00
N ASN A 383 -0.61 11.16 1.65
CA ASN A 383 -0.52 10.39 0.42
C ASN A 383 -0.80 8.91 0.75
N ILE A 384 -1.69 8.27 -0.01
CA ILE A 384 -2.04 6.87 0.19
C ILE A 384 -1.68 6.08 -1.06
N SER A 385 -0.82 5.09 -0.87
CA SER A 385 -0.38 4.17 -1.91
C SER A 385 -1.24 2.92 -1.93
N TYR A 386 -1.33 2.27 -3.09
CA TYR A 386 -1.93 0.94 -3.28
C TYR A 386 -3.43 0.81 -2.98
N PHE A 387 -4.15 1.94 -2.94
CA PHE A 387 -5.60 1.91 -2.95
C PHE A 387 -6.11 1.33 -4.28
N LYS A 388 -6.95 0.30 -4.16
CA LYS A 388 -7.67 -0.33 -5.26
C LYS A 388 -9.07 -0.69 -4.79
N PHE A 389 -10.01 -0.84 -5.72
CA PHE A 389 -11.33 -1.38 -5.38
C PHE A 389 -11.17 -2.80 -4.84
N ASP A 390 -11.74 -3.06 -3.68
CA ASP A 390 -11.72 -4.39 -3.08
C ASP A 390 -12.88 -5.19 -3.64
N VAL A 391 -12.54 -6.22 -4.42
CA VAL A 391 -13.52 -7.08 -5.09
C VAL A 391 -13.33 -8.47 -4.52
N GLU A 392 -14.40 -9.05 -4.00
CA GLU A 392 -14.39 -10.40 -3.47
C GLU A 392 -14.23 -11.40 -4.62
N ASP A 393 -13.18 -12.21 -4.61
CA ASP A 393 -12.84 -13.12 -5.71
C ASP A 393 -13.96 -14.14 -6.00
N SER A 394 -14.66 -14.63 -4.98
CA SER A 394 -15.72 -15.63 -5.13
C SER A 394 -16.99 -15.08 -5.81
N LYS A 395 -17.44 -13.89 -5.41
CA LYS A 395 -18.68 -13.27 -5.93
C LYS A 395 -18.43 -12.35 -7.12
N GLY A 396 -17.23 -11.80 -7.27
CA GLY A 396 -16.93 -10.75 -8.26
C GLY A 396 -17.61 -9.42 -7.94
N GLU A 397 -17.98 -9.19 -6.68
CA GLU A 397 -18.66 -7.99 -6.19
C GLU A 397 -17.76 -7.18 -5.27
N LEU A 398 -18.07 -5.89 -5.09
CA LEU A 398 -17.33 -5.03 -4.17
C LEU A 398 -17.48 -5.54 -2.73
N ASP A 399 -16.35 -5.84 -2.08
CA ASP A 399 -16.36 -6.38 -0.72
C ASP A 399 -16.79 -5.31 0.29
N ALA A 400 -17.78 -5.66 1.10
CA ALA A 400 -18.37 -4.83 2.13
C ALA A 400 -18.15 -5.39 3.54
N ASN A 401 -17.72 -6.65 3.66
CA ASN A 401 -17.83 -7.42 4.89
C ASN A 401 -16.58 -7.25 5.76
N ARG A 402 -16.53 -6.14 6.50
CA ARG A 402 -15.39 -5.85 7.37
C ARG A 402 -15.84 -5.54 8.80
N PRO A 403 -15.10 -6.02 9.83
CA PRO A 403 -15.40 -5.67 11.22
C PRO A 403 -15.35 -4.16 11.47
N VAL A 404 -14.36 -3.48 10.89
CA VAL A 404 -14.23 -2.02 10.92
C VAL A 404 -14.48 -1.41 9.53
N PRO A 405 -15.21 -0.29 9.43
CA PRO A 405 -15.51 0.34 8.15
C PRO A 405 -14.31 1.09 7.53
N PHE A 406 -13.38 1.57 8.36
CA PHE A 406 -12.16 2.27 7.96
C PHE A 406 -11.16 2.31 9.12
N ARG A 407 -9.90 2.70 8.85
CA ARG A 407 -8.86 2.82 9.88
C ARG A 407 -9.07 4.02 10.82
N LEU A 408 -9.57 3.76 12.04
CA LEU A 408 -9.60 4.72 13.14
C LEU A 408 -9.17 4.05 14.46
N THR A 409 -7.90 3.70 14.51
CA THR A 409 -7.23 2.95 15.58
C THR A 409 -6.89 3.84 16.79
N PRO A 410 -6.58 3.26 17.97
CA PRO A 410 -6.39 4.04 19.21
C PRO A 410 -5.33 5.13 19.14
N ASN A 411 -4.23 4.90 18.43
CA ASN A 411 -3.13 5.85 18.27
C ASN A 411 -3.52 7.03 17.35
N ILE A 412 -4.24 6.75 16.26
CA ILE A 412 -4.85 7.79 15.44
C ILE A 412 -5.86 8.60 16.25
N GLN A 413 -6.69 7.94 17.06
CA GLN A 413 -7.67 8.63 17.90
C GLN A 413 -7.00 9.59 18.88
N GLU A 414 -5.91 9.18 19.51
CA GLU A 414 -5.16 10.01 20.45
C GLU A 414 -4.52 11.23 19.75
N LEU A 415 -3.99 11.05 18.53
CA LEU A 415 -3.50 12.18 17.73
C LEU A 415 -4.62 13.18 17.40
N LEU A 416 -5.78 12.68 16.95
CA LEU A 416 -6.89 13.52 16.50
C LEU A 416 -7.68 14.17 17.65
N THR A 417 -7.71 13.52 18.81
CA THR A 417 -8.60 13.81 19.96
C THR A 417 -10.08 13.56 19.67
N GLU A 418 -10.90 13.35 20.71
CA GLU A 418 -12.34 13.11 20.55
C GLU A 418 -13.07 14.31 19.90
N THR A 419 -12.61 15.53 20.13
CA THR A 419 -13.16 16.75 19.50
C THR A 419 -12.80 16.82 18.01
N GLY A 420 -11.61 16.38 17.62
CA GLY A 420 -11.20 16.25 16.22
C GLY A 420 -12.03 15.22 15.47
N ILE A 421 -12.35 14.10 16.13
CA ILE A 421 -13.15 13.00 15.57
C ILE A 421 -14.62 13.39 15.42
N SER A 422 -15.26 13.81 16.51
CA SER A 422 -16.69 14.15 16.52
C SER A 422 -17.00 15.45 15.76
N GLY A 423 -16.03 16.37 15.67
CA GLY A 423 -16.15 17.61 14.92
C GLY A 423 -15.58 17.51 13.49
N PRO A 424 -14.36 18.00 13.22
CA PRO A 424 -13.82 18.13 11.86
C PRO A 424 -13.84 16.84 11.02
N LEU A 425 -13.49 15.68 11.57
CA LEU A 425 -13.47 14.42 10.82
C LEU A 425 -14.88 14.04 10.36
N THR A 426 -15.82 13.93 11.29
CA THR A 426 -17.21 13.56 11.01
C THR A 426 -17.88 14.56 10.08
N ALA A 427 -17.73 15.86 10.35
CA ALA A 427 -18.32 16.92 9.53
C ALA A 427 -17.76 16.93 8.10
N SER A 428 -16.48 16.63 7.92
CA SER A 428 -15.83 16.60 6.60
C SER A 428 -16.27 15.39 5.78
N MET A 429 -16.46 14.21 6.40
CA MET A 429 -17.04 13.05 5.73
C MET A 429 -18.47 13.33 5.23
N ILE A 430 -19.31 13.96 6.07
CA ILE A 430 -20.69 14.34 5.69
C ILE A 430 -20.69 15.38 4.56
N ALA A 431 -19.84 16.41 4.66
CA ALA A 431 -19.73 17.44 3.64
C ALA A 431 -19.28 16.85 2.28
N THR A 432 -18.36 15.89 2.32
CA THR A 432 -17.88 15.14 1.14
C THR A 432 -19.00 14.30 0.53
N ALA A 433 -19.77 13.56 1.34
CA ALA A 433 -20.92 12.80 0.87
C ALA A 433 -21.96 13.70 0.18
N ARG A 434 -22.34 14.81 0.82
CA ARG A 434 -23.29 15.78 0.27
C ARG A 434 -22.79 16.43 -1.01
N CYS A 435 -21.49 16.66 -1.13
CA CYS A 435 -20.88 17.14 -2.36
C CYS A 435 -21.07 16.14 -3.51
N PHE A 436 -20.78 14.85 -3.30
CA PHE A 436 -20.84 13.86 -4.37
C PHE A 436 -22.26 13.39 -4.73
N VAL A 437 -23.22 13.57 -3.82
CA VAL A 437 -24.65 13.35 -4.09
C VAL A 437 -25.26 14.51 -4.91
N HIS A 438 -24.59 15.66 -5.02
CA HIS A 438 -25.11 16.82 -5.73
C HIS A 438 -25.48 16.45 -7.20
N PRO A 439 -26.76 16.60 -7.63
CA PRO A 439 -27.24 16.05 -8.90
C PRO A 439 -26.44 16.50 -10.13
N ASN A 440 -25.99 17.76 -10.15
CA ASN A 440 -25.26 18.33 -11.28
C ASN A 440 -23.85 17.74 -11.49
N PHE A 441 -23.29 17.01 -10.50
CA PHE A 441 -21.92 16.49 -10.60
C PHE A 441 -21.85 15.13 -11.30
N LYS A 442 -22.97 14.42 -11.48
CA LYS A 442 -23.07 13.15 -12.23
C LYS A 442 -21.97 12.15 -11.86
N VAL A 443 -21.61 12.04 -10.57
CA VAL A 443 -20.54 11.17 -10.07
C VAL A 443 -20.74 9.71 -10.48
N THR A 444 -22.00 9.25 -10.56
CA THR A 444 -22.35 7.90 -11.03
C THR A 444 -21.88 7.61 -12.46
N THR A 445 -21.83 8.61 -13.35
CA THR A 445 -21.31 8.44 -14.71
C THR A 445 -19.80 8.19 -14.72
N ILE A 446 -19.07 8.90 -13.86
CA ILE A 446 -17.62 8.69 -13.70
C ILE A 446 -17.36 7.29 -13.13
N LEU A 447 -18.11 6.90 -12.10
CA LEU A 447 -18.00 5.58 -11.48
C LEU A 447 -18.28 4.45 -12.49
N ARG A 448 -19.29 4.58 -13.36
CA ARG A 448 -19.57 3.58 -14.41
C ARG A 448 -18.37 3.34 -15.32
N ALA A 449 -17.68 4.41 -15.74
CA ALA A 449 -16.52 4.29 -16.63
C ALA A 449 -15.34 3.61 -15.92
N ILE A 450 -15.01 4.03 -14.70
CA ILE A 450 -13.88 3.49 -13.93
C ILE A 450 -14.14 2.04 -13.49
N LEU A 451 -15.35 1.74 -12.97
CA LEU A 451 -15.68 0.41 -12.47
C LEU A 451 -15.82 -0.62 -13.58
N ARG A 452 -16.13 -0.22 -14.83
CA ARG A 452 -16.15 -1.13 -15.98
C ARG A 452 -14.86 -1.94 -16.08
N ASP A 453 -13.72 -1.25 -16.06
CA ASP A 453 -12.43 -1.92 -16.23
C ASP A 453 -12.06 -2.78 -15.00
N GLU A 454 -12.48 -2.38 -13.80
CA GLU A 454 -12.28 -3.15 -12.58
C GLU A 454 -13.12 -4.43 -12.56
N MET A 455 -14.39 -4.35 -12.96
CA MET A 455 -15.29 -5.50 -13.02
C MET A 455 -14.85 -6.50 -14.10
N ILE A 456 -14.39 -6.02 -15.26
CA ILE A 456 -13.81 -6.89 -16.30
C ILE A 456 -12.57 -7.61 -15.77
N PHE A 457 -11.68 -6.89 -15.08
CA PHE A 457 -10.48 -7.49 -14.48
C PHE A 457 -10.83 -8.58 -13.46
N ALA A 458 -11.75 -8.29 -12.54
CA ALA A 458 -12.18 -9.25 -11.53
C ALA A 458 -12.83 -10.50 -12.14
N HIS A 459 -13.66 -10.32 -13.17
CA HIS A 459 -14.30 -11.43 -13.86
C HIS A 459 -13.30 -12.33 -14.59
N LYS A 460 -12.31 -11.74 -15.29
CA LYS A 460 -11.25 -12.49 -15.96
C LYS A 460 -10.39 -13.27 -14.97
N LYS A 461 -10.03 -12.64 -13.85
CA LYS A 461 -9.29 -13.31 -12.77
C LYS A 461 -10.06 -14.53 -12.24
N LYS A 462 -11.36 -14.38 -12.00
CA LYS A 462 -12.23 -15.49 -11.58
C LYS A 462 -12.28 -16.62 -12.61
N GLN A 463 -12.42 -16.27 -13.89
CA GLN A 463 -12.38 -17.26 -14.98
C GLN A 463 -11.05 -18.01 -15.00
N GLU A 464 -9.90 -17.33 -14.85
CA GLU A 464 -8.58 -17.97 -14.81
C GLU A 464 -8.47 -18.97 -13.64
N GLU A 465 -8.99 -18.62 -12.46
CA GLU A 465 -9.01 -19.51 -11.29
C GLU A 465 -9.95 -20.73 -11.48
N ASP A 466 -11.08 -20.55 -12.18
CA ASP A 466 -12.01 -21.64 -12.51
C ASP A 466 -11.48 -22.51 -13.68
N HIS A 467 -10.72 -21.93 -14.62
CA HIS A 467 -10.20 -22.55 -15.85
C HIS A 467 -8.89 -23.32 -15.68
N ASP A 468 -8.23 -23.29 -14.51
CA ASP A 468 -7.13 -24.23 -14.19
C ASP A 468 -7.56 -25.72 -14.32
N ASN A 469 -8.85 -26.00 -14.57
CA ASN A 469 -9.42 -27.32 -14.86
C ASN A 469 -9.81 -27.59 -16.34
N LEU A 470 -9.76 -26.64 -17.30
CA LEU A 470 -10.25 -26.84 -18.69
C LEU A 470 -9.47 -26.02 -19.76
N THR A 471 -9.08 -26.68 -20.86
CA THR A 471 -8.18 -26.24 -21.96
C THR A 471 -8.73 -25.23 -22.98
N SER A 472 -9.86 -24.55 -22.72
CA SER A 472 -10.42 -23.56 -23.67
C SER A 472 -9.92 -22.13 -23.39
N PRO A 473 -9.60 -21.32 -24.41
CA PRO A 473 -9.22 -19.92 -24.21
C PRO A 473 -10.39 -19.13 -23.60
N PRO A 474 -10.11 -18.12 -22.74
CA PRO A 474 -11.15 -17.34 -22.09
C PRO A 474 -11.97 -16.56 -23.14
N ALA A 475 -13.29 -16.77 -23.13
CA ALA A 475 -14.21 -16.06 -23.99
C ALA A 475 -14.32 -14.58 -23.56
N ASP A 476 -14.52 -13.68 -24.52
CA ASP A 476 -14.78 -12.27 -24.22
C ASP A 476 -16.03 -12.11 -23.35
N VAL A 477 -15.96 -11.23 -22.35
CA VAL A 477 -17.05 -11.00 -21.40
C VAL A 477 -18.23 -10.36 -22.12
N ALA A 478 -19.39 -11.02 -22.09
CA ALA A 478 -20.61 -10.51 -22.72
C ALA A 478 -21.00 -9.12 -22.20
N GLY A 479 -21.37 -8.22 -23.12
CA GLY A 479 -21.65 -6.81 -22.79
C GLY A 479 -22.76 -6.63 -21.75
N GLU A 480 -23.82 -7.45 -21.79
CA GLU A 480 -24.92 -7.41 -20.83
C GLU A 480 -24.48 -7.77 -19.40
N LEU A 481 -23.57 -8.74 -19.27
CA LEU A 481 -23.00 -9.12 -17.97
C LEU A 481 -22.16 -7.97 -17.39
N ILE A 482 -21.33 -7.31 -18.22
CA ILE A 482 -20.55 -6.14 -17.81
C ILE A 482 -21.48 -5.03 -17.31
N ILE A 483 -22.55 -4.73 -18.04
CA ILE A 483 -23.52 -3.69 -17.65
C ILE A 483 -24.13 -4.03 -16.30
N THR A 484 -24.50 -5.30 -16.07
CA THR A 484 -25.09 -5.77 -14.82
C THR A 484 -24.12 -5.63 -13.64
N MET A 485 -22.89 -6.15 -13.77
CA MET A 485 -21.85 -6.06 -12.74
C MET A 485 -21.51 -4.61 -12.37
N VAL A 486 -21.32 -3.76 -13.38
CA VAL A 486 -21.00 -2.34 -13.17
C VAL A 486 -22.17 -1.61 -12.52
N THR A 487 -23.41 -1.89 -12.95
CA THR A 487 -24.61 -1.29 -12.34
C THR A 487 -24.73 -1.67 -10.88
N HIS A 488 -24.49 -2.93 -10.53
CA HIS A 488 -24.49 -3.39 -9.14
C HIS A 488 -23.42 -2.68 -8.30
N ALA A 489 -22.18 -2.62 -8.79
CA ALA A 489 -21.08 -1.94 -8.11
C ALA A 489 -21.35 -0.44 -7.90
N VAL A 490 -21.84 0.26 -8.93
CA VAL A 490 -22.22 1.68 -8.84
C VAL A 490 -23.37 1.89 -7.85
N ASN A 491 -24.37 1.01 -7.84
CA ASN A 491 -25.49 1.09 -6.91
C ASN A 491 -25.02 0.92 -5.47
N SER A 492 -24.11 -0.02 -5.19
CA SER A 492 -23.52 -0.22 -3.87
C SER A 492 -22.81 1.03 -3.34
N ILE A 493 -21.93 1.65 -4.15
CA ILE A 493 -21.25 2.90 -3.81
C ILE A 493 -22.26 4.04 -3.60
N THR A 494 -23.27 4.13 -4.48
CA THR A 494 -24.28 5.18 -4.45
C THR A 494 -25.15 5.08 -3.20
N GLN A 495 -25.56 3.87 -2.81
CA GLN A 495 -26.30 3.63 -1.57
C GLN A 495 -25.49 4.06 -0.34
N ARG A 496 -24.18 3.74 -0.30
CA ARG A 496 -23.28 4.23 0.76
C ARG A 496 -23.23 5.75 0.79
N LEU A 497 -23.05 6.42 -0.37
CA LEU A 497 -23.07 7.88 -0.46
C LEU A 497 -24.33 8.50 0.15
N TYR A 498 -25.52 8.06 -0.29
CA TYR A 498 -26.79 8.56 0.24
C TYR A 498 -26.97 8.26 1.73
N SER A 499 -26.51 7.10 2.21
CA SER A 499 -26.58 6.76 3.63
C SER A 499 -25.82 7.75 4.52
N LEU A 500 -24.71 8.33 4.01
CA LEU A 500 -23.90 9.29 4.76
C LEU A 500 -24.47 10.72 4.74
N THR A 501 -25.43 11.01 3.85
CA THR A 501 -26.06 12.34 3.79
C THR A 501 -27.25 12.48 4.73
N ASN A 502 -27.85 11.35 5.12
CA ASN A 502 -29.07 11.30 5.92
C ASN A 502 -28.77 11.45 7.42
N PHE A 503 -29.66 12.15 8.10
CA PHE A 503 -29.64 12.34 9.55
C PHE A 503 -30.91 11.71 10.11
N ASP A 504 -30.76 10.91 11.16
CA ASP A 504 -31.88 10.38 11.94
C ASP A 504 -31.92 11.14 13.26
N GLY A 505 -32.70 12.23 13.28
CA GLY A 505 -32.68 13.21 14.36
C GLY A 505 -31.31 13.88 14.51
N THR A 506 -30.66 13.68 15.66
CA THR A 506 -29.31 14.23 15.94
C THR A 506 -28.19 13.27 15.56
N GLU A 507 -28.51 12.00 15.28
CA GLU A 507 -27.52 11.00 14.93
C GLU A 507 -27.29 10.94 13.42
N SER A 508 -26.01 10.89 13.03
CA SER A 508 -25.63 10.69 11.64
C SER A 508 -25.05 9.29 11.45
N LYS A 509 -25.27 8.69 10.28
CA LYS A 509 -24.67 7.38 9.95
C LYS A 509 -23.14 7.40 10.06
N VAL A 510 -22.51 8.54 9.78
CA VAL A 510 -21.07 8.73 9.95
C VAL A 510 -20.66 8.54 11.41
N ASN A 511 -21.42 9.06 12.37
CA ASN A 511 -21.12 8.83 13.79
C ASN A 511 -21.20 7.33 14.16
N THR A 512 -22.21 6.61 13.66
CA THR A 512 -22.30 5.16 13.85
C THR A 512 -21.08 4.43 13.29
N LEU A 513 -20.59 4.84 12.11
CA LEU A 513 -19.39 4.26 11.50
C LEU A 513 -18.13 4.60 12.28
N VAL A 514 -18.01 5.83 12.81
CA VAL A 514 -16.91 6.24 13.68
C VAL A 514 -16.88 5.38 14.95
N VAL A 515 -18.02 5.19 15.61
CA VAL A 515 -18.16 4.31 16.78
C VAL A 515 -17.77 2.88 16.43
N ALA A 516 -18.24 2.35 15.29
CA ALA A 516 -17.87 1.02 14.83
C ALA A 516 -16.37 0.88 14.52
N ALA A 517 -15.73 1.90 13.93
CA ALA A 517 -14.32 1.90 13.57
C ALA A 517 -13.40 1.94 14.80
N LYS A 518 -13.81 2.65 15.86
CA LYS A 518 -13.05 2.73 17.12
C LYS A 518 -13.40 1.64 18.16
N SER A 519 -14.40 0.81 17.88
CA SER A 519 -14.88 -0.20 18.83
C SER A 519 -13.83 -1.30 19.05
N PRO A 520 -13.42 -1.57 20.32
CA PRO A 520 -12.54 -2.69 20.65
C PRO A 520 -13.11 -4.04 20.21
N ASP A 521 -14.44 -4.19 20.20
CA ASP A 521 -15.14 -5.40 19.75
C ASP A 521 -14.96 -5.63 18.24
N ASN A 522 -14.84 -4.56 17.45
CA ASN A 522 -14.58 -4.72 16.02
C ASN A 522 -13.08 -4.83 15.75
N LEU A 523 -12.25 -4.06 16.45
CA LEU A 523 -10.80 -4.07 16.30
C LEU A 523 -10.18 -5.43 16.66
N CYS A 524 -10.71 -6.17 17.64
CA CYS A 524 -10.16 -7.47 18.03
C CYS A 524 -10.39 -8.57 16.98
N ARG A 525 -11.32 -8.34 16.05
CA ARG A 525 -11.62 -9.22 14.92
C ARG A 525 -10.79 -8.91 13.68
N MET A 526 -9.93 -7.88 13.74
CA MET A 526 -9.05 -7.52 12.63
C MET A 526 -7.80 -8.40 12.61
N ASP A 527 -7.26 -8.57 11.41
CA ASP A 527 -5.97 -9.21 11.20
C ASP A 527 -4.87 -8.49 12.01
N PRO A 528 -4.09 -9.18 12.86
CA PRO A 528 -2.96 -8.59 13.58
C PRO A 528 -1.96 -7.87 12.68
N ALA A 529 -1.77 -8.31 11.43
CA ALA A 529 -0.89 -7.64 10.45
C ALA A 529 -1.43 -6.30 9.95
N TRP A 530 -2.72 -6.02 10.16
CA TRP A 530 -3.32 -4.68 9.95
C TRP A 530 -2.94 -3.70 11.08
N HIS A 531 -2.34 -4.20 12.17
CA HIS A 531 -1.95 -3.45 13.37
C HIS A 531 -3.14 -2.69 14.02
N PRO A 532 -4.17 -3.38 14.54
CA PRO A 532 -5.37 -2.73 15.11
C PRO A 532 -5.12 -1.85 16.36
N TRP A 533 -3.93 -1.94 16.93
CA TRP A 533 -3.45 -1.14 18.05
C TRP A 533 -2.79 0.20 17.65
N LEU A 534 -2.39 0.34 16.38
CA LEU A 534 -1.70 1.51 15.82
C LEU A 534 -2.67 2.29 14.97
#